data_AF-A0A0B3S2C3-F1
#
_entry.id   AF-A0A0B3S2C3-F1
#
_cell.length_a   1.000
_cell.length_b   1.000
_cell.length_c   1.000
_cell.angle_alpha   90.00
_cell.angle_beta   90.00
_cell.angle_gamma   90.00
#
_symmetry.space_group_name_H-M   'P 1'
#
loop_
_entity.id
_entity.type
_entity.pdbx_description
1 polymer ?
#
loop_
_entity_poly.entity_id
_entity_poly.type
_entity_poly.pdbx_seq_one_letter_code
_entity_poly.pdbx_strand_id
1 'polypeptide(L)'
;MEELAQRMCLIQTQALKGPREDMHKGLRALAAIADQIGLCSLSEVAHDVMACIELGDAVAEAATLARLARVGERSLTELWDLNEFTV
;
A
#
# COMPACT_ATOMS: atom_id res chain seq x y z
N MET A 1 12.17 -3.64 4.36
CA MET A 1 11.05 -4.61 4.33
C MET A 1 10.12 -4.47 5.51
N GLU A 2 10.62 -4.55 6.75
CA GLU A 2 9.78 -4.51 7.95
C GLU A 2 8.93 -3.22 8.02
N GLU A 3 9.52 -2.06 7.74
CA GLU A 3 8.78 -0.78 7.64
C GLU A 3 7.65 -0.82 6.61
N LEU A 4 7.88 -1.44 5.45
CA LEU A 4 6.87 -1.53 4.38
C LEU A 4 5.70 -2.43 4.81
N ALA A 5 6.01 -3.58 5.41
CA ALA A 5 5.02 -4.52 5.94
C ALA A 5 4.20 -3.90 7.09
N GLN A 6 4.86 -3.18 8.00
CA GLN A 6 4.18 -2.47 9.09
C GLN A 6 3.21 -1.41 8.55
N ARG A 7 3.64 -0.61 7.56
CA ARG A 7 2.76 0.38 6.92
C ARG A 7 1.57 -0.24 6.20
N MET A 8 1.79 -1.34 5.50
CA MET A 8 0.71 -2.08 4.86
C MET A 8 -0.33 -2.60 5.87
N CYS A 9 0.12 -3.13 7.00
CA CYS A 9 -0.76 -3.58 8.08
C CYS A 9 -1.55 -2.41 8.70
N LEU A 10 -0.88 -1.27 8.91
CA LEU A 10 -1.51 -0.06 9.42
C LEU A 10 -2.62 0.45 8.47
N ILE A 11 -2.34 0.56 7.17
CA ILE A 11 -3.33 1.00 6.17
C ILE A 11 -4.54 0.06 6.12
N GLN A 12 -4.34 -1.27 6.17
CA GLN A 12 -5.44 -2.23 6.21
C GLN A 12 -6.29 -2.08 7.48
N THR A 13 -5.67 -1.79 8.62
CA THR A 13 -6.37 -1.54 9.87
C THR A 13 -7.18 -0.22 9.80
N GLN A 14 -6.58 0.83 9.22
CA GLN A 14 -7.23 2.12 9.02
C GLN A 14 -8.39 2.05 8.03
N ALA A 15 -8.28 1.24 6.97
CA ALA A 15 -9.37 1.02 6.02
C ALA A 15 -10.62 0.42 6.67
N LEU A 16 -10.46 -0.35 7.76
CA LEU A 16 -11.57 -0.97 8.47
C LEU A 16 -12.20 -0.04 9.52
N LYS A 17 -11.39 0.77 10.22
CA LYS A 17 -11.81 1.45 11.46
C LYS A 17 -11.18 2.83 11.71
N GLY A 18 -10.30 3.30 10.82
CA GLY A 18 -9.49 4.49 11.03
C GLY A 18 -10.07 5.77 10.42
N PRO A 19 -9.59 6.95 10.86
CA PRO A 19 -9.88 8.22 10.19
C PRO A 19 -9.35 8.22 8.75
N ARG A 20 -10.15 8.75 7.81
CA ARG A 20 -9.76 8.83 6.38
C ARG A 20 -8.49 9.64 6.15
N GLU A 21 -8.26 10.69 6.96
CA GLU A 21 -7.06 11.52 6.88
C GLU A 21 -5.79 10.71 7.19
N ASP A 22 -5.85 9.84 8.20
CA ASP A 22 -4.71 9.01 8.58
C ASP A 22 -4.42 7.95 7.52
N MET A 23 -5.46 7.41 6.88
CA MET A 23 -5.32 6.49 5.74
C MET A 23 -4.65 7.18 4.55
N HIS A 24 -5.01 8.43 4.23
CA HIS A 24 -4.38 9.21 3.15
C HIS A 24 -2.88 9.44 3.41
N LYS A 25 -2.54 9.84 4.64
CA LYS A 25 -1.13 9.99 5.08
C LYS A 25 -0.37 8.67 4.95
N GLY A 26 -0.97 7.57 5.41
CA GLY A 26 -0.40 6.22 5.29
C GLY A 26 -0.13 5.82 3.84
N LEU A 27 -1.12 5.99 2.96
CA LEU A 27 -1.02 5.65 1.54
C LEU A 27 0.06 6.47 0.82
N ARG A 28 0.14 7.78 1.07
CA ARG A 28 1.18 8.64 0.50
C ARG A 28 2.57 8.19 0.92
N ALA A 29 2.74 7.87 2.19
CA ALA A 29 4.00 7.42 2.74
C ALA A 29 4.39 6.02 2.22
N LEU A 30 3.40 5.13 2.01
CA LEU A 30 3.60 3.83 1.36
C LEU A 30 4.05 3.99 -0.09
N ALA A 31 3.35 4.84 -0.86
CA ALA A 31 3.67 5.10 -2.27
C ALA A 31 5.10 5.61 -2.45
N ALA A 32 5.51 6.59 -1.63
CA ALA A 32 6.86 7.16 -1.69
C ALA A 32 7.97 6.12 -1.43
N ILE A 33 7.78 5.23 -0.45
CA ILE A 33 8.76 4.16 -0.17
C ILE A 33 8.76 3.11 -1.29
N ALA A 34 7.57 2.70 -1.74
CA ALA A 34 7.43 1.72 -2.81
C ALA A 34 8.13 2.21 -4.09
N ASP A 35 7.94 3.47 -4.45
CA ASP A 35 8.61 4.11 -5.59
C ASP A 35 10.13 4.14 -5.44
N GLN A 36 10.64 4.53 -4.25
CA GLN A 36 12.07 4.60 -3.97
C GLN A 36 12.81 3.26 -4.12
N ILE A 37 12.12 2.14 -3.89
CA ILE A 37 12.70 0.79 -3.93
C ILE A 37 12.39 0.09 -5.27
N GLY A 38 11.61 0.73 -6.16
CA GLY A 38 11.27 0.19 -7.48
C GLY A 38 10.03 -0.70 -7.52
N LEU A 39 9.20 -0.68 -6.47
CA LEU A 39 7.90 -1.37 -6.43
C LEU A 39 6.81 -0.52 -7.11
N CYS A 40 6.98 -0.22 -8.39
CA CYS A 40 6.12 0.71 -9.13
C CYS A 40 4.63 0.33 -9.05
N SER A 41 4.31 -0.95 -9.25
CA SER A 41 2.94 -1.46 -9.15
C SER A 41 2.30 -1.19 -7.78
N LEU A 42 3.08 -1.28 -6.68
CA LEU A 42 2.58 -0.99 -5.34
C LEU A 42 2.34 0.51 -5.14
N SER A 43 3.25 1.34 -5.65
CA SER A 43 3.13 2.80 -5.64
C SER A 43 1.90 3.27 -6.42
N GLU A 44 1.71 2.77 -7.64
CA GLU A 44 0.56 3.09 -8.50
C GLU A 44 -0.77 2.74 -7.81
N VAL A 45 -0.88 1.54 -7.24
CA VAL A 45 -2.12 1.13 -6.58
C VAL A 45 -2.39 1.96 -5.33
N ALA A 46 -1.36 2.39 -4.59
CA ALA A 46 -1.54 3.30 -3.46
C ALA A 46 -2.07 4.68 -3.91
N HIS A 47 -1.60 5.19 -5.04
CA HIS A 47 -2.15 6.41 -5.65
C HIS A 47 -3.61 6.24 -6.10
N ASP A 48 -3.95 5.10 -6.71
CA ASP A 48 -5.33 4.82 -7.12
C ASP A 48 -6.29 4.79 -5.93
N VAL A 49 -5.86 4.23 -4.78
CA VAL A 49 -6.67 4.28 -3.54
C VAL A 49 -6.87 5.72 -3.08
N MET A 50 -5.82 6.55 -3.06
CA MET A 50 -5.94 7.97 -2.68
C MET A 50 -6.91 8.72 -3.60
N ALA A 51 -6.84 8.48 -4.92
CA ALA A 51 -7.77 9.09 -5.87
C ALA A 51 -9.22 8.65 -5.62
N CYS A 52 -9.49 7.37 -5.32
CA CYS A 52 -10.84 6.91 -4.99
C CYS A 52 -11.36 7.52 -3.68
N ILE A 53 -10.49 7.70 -2.68
CA ILE A 53 -10.83 8.37 -1.42
C ILE A 53 -11.25 9.82 -1.69
N GLU A 54 -10.51 10.55 -2.52
CA GLU A 54 -10.77 11.94 -2.89
C GLU A 54 -12.06 12.10 -3.71
N LEU A 55 -12.36 11.13 -4.59
CA LEU A 55 -13.59 11.09 -5.38
C LEU A 55 -14.83 10.69 -4.57
N GLY A 56 -14.64 10.13 -3.37
CA GLY A 56 -15.73 9.65 -2.51
C GLY A 56 -16.44 8.40 -3.05
N ASP A 57 -15.81 7.65 -3.97
CA ASP A 57 -16.36 6.42 -4.52
C ASP A 57 -15.99 5.23 -3.62
N ALA A 58 -16.90 4.86 -2.73
CA ALA A 58 -16.70 3.77 -1.78
C ALA A 58 -16.51 2.39 -2.44
N VAL A 59 -17.07 2.18 -3.63
CA VAL A 59 -16.92 0.90 -4.36
C VAL A 59 -15.54 0.81 -4.99
N ALA A 60 -15.11 1.89 -5.65
CA ALA A 60 -13.77 1.98 -6.21
C ALA A 60 -12.69 1.95 -5.11
N GLU A 61 -12.92 2.61 -3.97
CA GLU A 61 -12.06 2.56 -2.79
C GLU A 61 -11.89 1.11 -2.28
N ALA A 62 -12.98 0.36 -2.08
CA ALA A 62 -12.91 -1.03 -1.63
C ALA A 62 -12.17 -1.92 -2.65
N ALA A 63 -12.43 -1.74 -3.95
CA ALA A 63 -11.78 -2.50 -5.01
C ALA A 63 -10.28 -2.22 -5.08
N THR A 64 -9.88 -0.96 -4.97
CA THR A 64 -8.47 -0.54 -5.02
C THR A 64 -7.72 -0.93 -3.75
N LEU A 65 -8.34 -0.88 -2.57
CA LEU A 65 -7.77 -1.41 -1.32
C LEU A 65 -7.52 -2.92 -1.39
N ALA A 66 -8.48 -3.68 -1.91
CA ALA A 66 -8.30 -5.12 -2.09
C ALA A 66 -7.16 -5.43 -3.08
N ARG A 67 -7.00 -4.60 -4.13
CA ARG A 67 -5.86 -4.70 -5.05
C ARG A 67 -4.55 -4.35 -4.35
N LEU A 68 -4.53 -3.31 -3.51
CA LEU A 68 -3.35 -2.90 -2.75
C LEU A 68 -2.84 -4.04 -1.87
N ALA A 69 -3.74 -4.72 -1.15
CA ALA A 69 -3.39 -5.87 -0.32
C ALA A 69 -2.74 -6.99 -1.14
N ARG A 70 -3.33 -7.36 -2.29
CA ARG A 70 -2.77 -8.43 -3.16
C ARG A 70 -1.45 -8.06 -3.83
N VAL A 71 -1.24 -6.79 -4.18
CA VAL A 71 0.01 -6.33 -4.79
C VAL A 71 1.10 -6.24 -3.73
N GLY A 72 0.78 -5.71 -2.57
CA GLY A 72 1.76 -5.55 -1.51
C GLY A 72 2.18 -6.89 -0.88
N GLU A 73 1.29 -7.87 -0.73
CA GLU A 73 1.67 -9.23 -0.32
C GLU A 73 2.75 -9.80 -1.27
N ARG A 74 2.49 -9.75 -2.59
CA ARG A 74 3.44 -10.20 -3.61
C ARG A 74 4.75 -9.42 -3.57
N SER A 75 4.67 -8.09 -3.43
CA SER A 75 5.85 -7.22 -3.36
C SER A 75 6.72 -7.53 -2.14
N LEU A 76 6.10 -7.86 -1.00
CA LEU A 76 6.83 -8.26 0.21
C LEU A 76 7.49 -9.63 0.04
N THR A 77 6.80 -10.60 -0.57
CA THR A 77 7.39 -11.90 -0.92
C THR A 77 8.61 -11.73 -1.84
N GLU A 78 8.47 -10.97 -2.92
CA GLU A 78 9.56 -10.72 -3.87
C GLU A 78 10.77 -10.02 -3.20
N LEU A 79 10.51 -9.04 -2.33
CA LEU A 79 11.58 -8.38 -1.57
C LEU A 79 12.26 -9.33 -0.57
N TRP A 80 11.51 -10.24 0.06
CA TRP A 80 12.09 -11.23 0.98
C TRP A 80 13.00 -12.19 0.21
N ASP A 81 12.55 -12.69 -0.94
CA ASP A 81 13.34 -13.57 -1.80
C ASP A 81 14.66 -12.88 -2.22
N LEU A 82 14.62 -11.62 -2.66
CA LEU A 82 15.82 -10.86 -3.03
C LEU A 82 16.84 -10.71 -1.89
N ASN A 83 16.36 -10.59 -0.65
CA ASN A 83 17.22 -10.44 0.52
C ASN A 83 17.86 -11.76 0.95
N GLU A 84 17.24 -12.92 0.68
CA GLU A 84 17.87 -14.23 0.92
C GLU A 84 19.09 -14.47 0.02
N PHE A 85 19.12 -13.86 -1.18
CA PHE A 85 20.22 -14.02 -2.12
C PHE A 85 21.33 -12.96 -2.00
N THR A 86 21.12 -11.91 -1.19
CA THR A 86 22.11 -10.85 -0.97
C THR A 86 22.92 -11.16 0.29
N VAL A 87 23.94 -12.01 0.13
CA VAL A 87 24.97 -12.33 1.16
C VAL A 87 26.28 -11.63 0.83
#